data_AF-W5NV00-F1
#
_entry.id   AF-W5NV00-F1
#
_cell.length_a   1.000
_cell.length_b   1.000
_cell.length_c   1.000
_cell.angle_alpha   90.00
_cell.angle_beta   90.00
_cell.angle_gamma   90.00
#
_symmetry.space_group_name_H-M   'P 1'
#
loop_
_entity.id
_entity.type
_entity.pdbx_description
1 polymer ?
#
loop_
_entity_poly.entity_id
_entity_poly.type
_entity_poly.pdbx_seq_one_letter_code
_entity_poly.pdbx_strand_id
1 'polypeptide(L)'
;MVLTSASSSFSSYHKYKTMKDFVRRRCWARKCKLVTSGPWLEVTSVALRDVSIIPESPGAHGSGLNIALWAISDKGDVLCRLGVSELNPEGFCWMHVGTDQPFTSVSIGACY
;
A
#
# COMPACT_ATOMS: atom_id res chain seq x y z
N MET A 1 -7.71 -17.85 4.88
CA MET A 1 -8.22 -16.62 4.23
C MET A 1 -7.87 -16.69 2.76
N VAL A 2 -8.86 -16.92 1.91
CA VAL A 2 -8.68 -17.12 0.47
C VAL A 2 -8.56 -15.73 -0.16
N LEU A 3 -7.38 -15.41 -0.70
CA LEU A 3 -7.19 -14.21 -1.50
C LEU A 3 -7.37 -14.63 -2.96
N THR A 4 -8.43 -14.11 -3.60
CA THR A 4 -8.69 -14.31 -5.02
C THR A 4 -7.52 -13.80 -5.83
N SER A 5 -6.99 -14.75 -6.60
CA SER A 5 -5.92 -14.64 -7.57
C SER A 5 -5.99 -13.35 -8.38
N ALA A 6 -4.93 -12.54 -8.33
CA ALA A 6 -4.52 -11.84 -9.53
C ALA A 6 -4.40 -12.92 -10.63
N SER A 7 -5.19 -12.81 -11.69
CA SER A 7 -5.02 -13.64 -12.88
C SER A 7 -3.76 -13.19 -13.63
N SER A 8 -2.61 -13.18 -12.96
CA SER A 8 -1.39 -13.51 -13.66
C SER A 8 -1.62 -14.91 -14.17
N SER A 9 -1.67 -15.07 -15.50
CA SER A 9 -1.55 -16.37 -16.13
C SER A 9 -0.21 -16.97 -15.69
N PHE A 10 -0.19 -17.58 -14.51
CA PHE A 10 0.91 -18.39 -14.03
C PHE A 10 0.90 -19.62 -14.92
N SER A 11 1.55 -19.50 -16.07
CA SER A 11 1.93 -20.68 -16.84
C SER A 11 2.83 -21.48 -15.92
N SER A 12 2.31 -22.57 -15.35
CA SER A 12 3.10 -23.52 -14.58
C SER A 12 4.21 -24.04 -15.48
N TYR A 13 5.41 -24.22 -14.95
CA TYR A 13 6.48 -24.87 -15.70
C TYR A 13 5.99 -26.21 -16.25
N HIS A 14 6.18 -26.45 -17.55
CA HIS A 14 5.88 -27.72 -18.20
C HIS A 14 7.09 -28.21 -18.99
N LYS A 15 7.33 -29.52 -18.91
CA LYS A 15 8.52 -30.19 -19.47
C LYS A 15 8.55 -30.18 -21.00
N TYR A 16 7.39 -30.07 -21.64
CA TYR A 16 7.25 -30.13 -23.09
C TYR A 16 7.13 -28.73 -23.70
N LYS A 17 7.88 -28.49 -24.78
CA LYS A 17 7.91 -27.22 -25.49
C LYS A 17 6.63 -27.06 -26.30
N THR A 18 5.84 -26.05 -25.95
CA THR A 18 4.65 -25.64 -26.69
C THR A 18 4.96 -24.45 -27.61
N MET A 19 4.08 -24.19 -28.58
CA MET A 19 4.18 -23.02 -29.47
C MET A 19 4.25 -21.67 -28.73
N LYS A 20 3.90 -21.63 -27.43
CA LYS A 20 3.90 -20.41 -26.61
C LYS A 20 5.20 -20.22 -25.81
N ASP A 21 6.22 -21.07 -25.99
CA ASP A 21 7.45 -21.06 -25.18
C ASP A 21 8.67 -20.39 -25.84
N PHE A 22 8.45 -19.64 -26.93
CA PHE A 22 9.52 -18.89 -27.61
C PHE A 22 9.85 -17.55 -26.94
N VAL A 23 9.09 -17.14 -25.92
CA VAL A 23 9.30 -15.88 -25.21
C VAL A 23 9.69 -16.15 -23.76
N ARG A 24 10.78 -15.54 -23.32
CA ARG A 24 11.21 -15.57 -21.91
C ARG A 24 10.18 -14.84 -21.05
N ARG A 25 9.63 -15.52 -20.04
CA ARG A 25 8.75 -14.92 -19.03
C ARG A 25 9.59 -14.58 -17.80
N ARG A 26 9.62 -13.31 -17.39
CA ARG A 26 10.28 -12.88 -16.14
C ARG A 26 9.25 -12.22 -15.23
N CYS A 27 9.10 -12.74 -14.01
CA CYS A 27 8.35 -12.11 -12.94
C CYS A 27 9.36 -11.48 -11.97
N TRP A 28 9.19 -10.19 -11.67
CA TRP A 28 9.98 -9.50 -10.67
C TRP A 28 9.11 -9.30 -9.43
N ALA A 29 9.51 -9.93 -8.33
CA ALA A 29 8.95 -9.64 -7.02
C ALA A 29 10.02 -8.92 -6.19
N ARG A 30 9.64 -7.83 -5.52
CA ARG A 30 10.51 -7.17 -4.54
C ARG A 30 10.16 -7.70 -3.16
N LYS A 31 11.13 -8.26 -2.45
CA LYS A 31 11.00 -8.57 -1.03
C LYS A 31 11.55 -7.40 -0.24
N CYS A 32 10.74 -6.80 0.62
CA CYS A 32 11.19 -5.84 1.60
C CYS A 32 10.99 -6.45 2.99
N LYS A 33 12.03 -6.42 3.83
CA LYS A 33 11.94 -6.79 5.24
C LYS A 33 12.19 -5.51 6.04
N LEU A 34 11.14 -5.01 6.68
CA LEU A 34 11.27 -3.90 7.61
C LEU A 34 11.74 -4.46 8.96
N VAL A 35 12.93 -4.08 9.40
CA VAL A 35 13.44 -4.38 10.74
C VAL A 35 13.40 -3.09 11.52
N THR A 36 12.57 -3.05 12.55
CA THR A 36 12.41 -1.88 13.38
C THR A 36 12.66 -2.22 14.85
N SER A 37 13.21 -1.27 15.60
CA SER A 37 13.42 -1.37 17.05
C SER A 37 12.88 -0.13 17.75
N GLY A 38 12.28 -0.31 18.93
CA GLY A 38 11.81 0.80 19.75
C GLY A 38 10.56 0.42 20.56
N PRO A 39 10.14 1.28 21.51
CA PRO A 39 8.77 1.26 21.95
C PRO A 39 7.88 1.68 20.78
N TRP A 40 6.99 0.78 20.36
CA TRP A 40 5.97 1.07 19.33
C TRP A 40 4.78 1.73 20.01
N LEU A 41 4.42 2.93 19.54
CA LEU A 41 3.16 3.54 19.91
C LEU A 41 2.07 3.04 18.97
N GLU A 42 1.06 2.40 19.53
CA GLU A 42 -0.11 2.01 18.76
C GLU A 42 -0.96 3.24 18.47
N VAL A 43 -1.06 3.59 17.18
CA VAL A 43 -1.74 4.81 16.71
C VAL A 43 -3.23 4.56 16.40
N THR A 44 -3.67 3.31 16.28
CA THR A 44 -4.98 2.98 15.69
C THR A 44 -5.61 1.69 16.23
N SER A 45 -6.92 1.73 16.49
CA SER A 45 -7.78 0.58 16.77
C SER A 45 -8.33 -0.11 15.52
N VAL A 46 -8.06 0.43 14.33
CA VAL A 46 -8.54 -0.09 13.04
C VAL A 46 -7.54 -1.10 12.48
N ALA A 47 -8.01 -2.31 12.19
CA ALA A 47 -7.23 -3.34 11.50
C ALA A 47 -7.04 -2.98 10.02
N LEU A 48 -5.78 -2.90 9.59
CA LEU A 48 -5.40 -2.53 8.22
C LEU A 48 -4.91 -3.75 7.44
N ARG A 49 -5.29 -3.81 6.16
CA ARG A 49 -4.87 -4.83 5.20
C ARG A 49 -3.70 -4.35 4.34
N ASP A 50 -3.78 -3.12 3.85
CA ASP A 50 -2.76 -2.53 2.98
C ASP A 50 -2.59 -1.06 3.30
N VAL A 51 -1.36 -0.54 3.14
CA VAL A 51 -1.00 0.83 3.50
C VAL A 51 -0.04 1.39 2.45
N SER A 52 -0.28 2.63 2.04
CA SER A 52 0.61 3.37 1.16
C SER A 52 0.93 4.74 1.77
N ILE A 53 2.22 5.06 1.82
CA ILE A 53 2.76 6.27 2.45
C ILE A 53 3.70 6.94 1.45
N ILE A 54 3.60 8.26 1.31
CA ILE A 54 4.56 9.07 0.56
C ILE A 54 4.73 10.44 1.25
N PRO A 55 5.96 10.95 1.40
CA PRO A 55 6.13 12.36 1.76
C PRO A 55 5.51 13.23 0.65
N GLU A 56 4.85 14.31 1.02
CA GLU A 56 4.42 15.32 0.03
C GLU A 56 5.62 16.18 -0.37
N SER A 57 5.60 16.71 -1.60
CA SER A 57 6.69 17.56 -2.06
C SER A 57 6.77 18.83 -1.20
N PRO A 58 7.98 19.28 -0.85
CA PRO A 58 8.15 20.54 -0.12
C PRO A 58 7.72 21.71 -1.02
N GLY A 59 6.51 22.24 -0.80
CA GLY A 59 5.91 23.26 -1.65
C GLY A 59 5.01 24.27 -0.93
N ALA A 60 5.46 25.53 -0.94
CA ALA A 60 4.75 26.81 -0.74
C ALA A 60 4.32 27.29 0.67
N HIS A 61 4.12 26.42 1.66
CA HIS A 61 3.73 26.88 3.00
C HIS A 61 4.76 26.36 4.01
N GLY A 62 5.46 27.24 4.74
CA GLY A 62 6.50 26.90 5.73
C GLY A 62 6.03 26.07 6.95
N SER A 63 4.91 25.37 6.82
CA SER A 63 4.47 24.25 7.64
C SER A 63 5.28 23.01 7.23
N GLY A 64 5.72 22.19 8.19
CA GLY A 64 6.64 21.06 7.95
C GLY A 64 6.19 20.04 6.89
N LEU A 65 7.07 19.08 6.58
CA LEU A 65 6.80 18.05 5.59
C LEU A 65 5.54 17.26 5.96
N ASN A 66 4.49 17.41 5.16
CA ASN A 66 3.28 16.61 5.26
C ASN A 66 3.53 15.23 4.66
N ILE A 67 2.87 14.23 5.23
CA ILE A 67 2.98 12.84 4.78
C ILE A 67 1.59 12.38 4.37
N ALA A 68 1.41 12.07 3.09
CA ALA A 68 0.19 11.45 2.62
C ALA A 68 0.20 9.98 3.04
N LEU A 69 -0.87 9.55 3.71
CA LEU A 69 -1.04 8.17 4.18
C LEU A 69 -2.45 7.69 3.86
N TRP A 70 -2.50 6.64 3.03
CA TRP A 70 -3.72 5.96 2.64
C TRP A 70 -3.67 4.50 3.04
N ALA A 71 -4.82 3.93 3.38
CA ALA A 71 -4.91 2.55 3.80
C ALA A 71 -6.22 1.89 3.36
N ILE A 72 -6.19 0.56 3.30
CA ILE A 72 -7.35 -0.30 3.15
C ILE A 72 -7.57 -1.04 4.47
N SER A 73 -8.80 -1.00 5.02
CA SER A 73 -9.16 -1.79 6.20
C SER A 73 -9.22 -3.29 5.90
N ASP A 74 -9.27 -4.13 6.92
CA ASP A 74 -9.53 -5.57 6.75
C ASP A 74 -10.89 -5.87 6.07
N LYS A 75 -11.88 -4.99 6.24
CA LYS A 75 -13.20 -5.00 5.57
C LYS A 75 -13.19 -4.46 4.14
N GLY A 76 -12.11 -3.82 3.71
CA GLY A 76 -11.97 -3.24 2.38
C GLY A 76 -12.38 -1.77 2.26
N ASP A 77 -12.52 -1.07 3.38
CA ASP A 77 -12.78 0.37 3.41
C ASP A 77 -11.54 1.17 2.98
N VAL A 78 -11.75 2.24 2.21
CA VAL A 78 -10.69 3.18 1.87
C VAL A 78 -10.59 4.26 2.95
N LEU A 79 -9.39 4.42 3.50
CA LEU A 79 -9.11 5.33 4.60
C LEU A 79 -7.96 6.28 4.24
N CYS A 80 -8.11 7.55 4.60
CA CYS A 80 -7.04 8.54 4.57
C CYS A 80 -6.70 8.96 6.00
N ARG A 81 -5.41 8.95 6.40
CA ARG A 81 -4.99 9.44 7.72
C ARG A 81 -4.71 10.93 7.62
N LEU A 82 -5.40 11.72 8.43
CA LEU A 82 -5.29 13.18 8.42
C LEU A 82 -4.21 13.67 9.38
N GLY A 83 -3.51 14.75 9.01
CA GLY A 83 -2.60 15.49 9.90
C GLY A 83 -1.25 14.83 10.16
N VAL A 84 -0.89 13.83 9.37
CA VAL A 84 0.40 13.16 9.50
C VAL A 84 1.51 14.10 9.00
N SER A 85 2.44 14.41 9.90
CA SER A 85 3.59 15.26 9.62
C SER A 85 4.78 14.82 10.49
N GLU A 86 5.95 15.39 10.24
CA GLU A 86 7.13 15.13 11.09
C GLU A 86 6.91 15.51 12.57
N LEU A 87 6.13 16.56 12.83
CA LEU A 87 5.81 17.01 14.20
C LEU A 87 4.60 16.28 14.79
N ASN A 88 3.82 15.59 13.97
CA ASN A 88 2.66 14.83 14.38
C ASN A 88 2.58 13.50 13.59
N PRO A 89 3.47 12.54 13.88
CA PRO A 89 3.57 11.29 13.10
C PRO A 89 2.35 10.38 13.25
N GLU A 90 1.60 10.53 14.34
CA GLU A 90 0.35 9.81 14.58
C GLU A 90 -0.84 10.37 13.77
N GLY A 91 -0.77 11.62 13.31
CA GLY A 91 -1.91 12.32 12.71
C GLY A 91 -3.02 12.58 13.72
N PHE A 92 -4.23 12.87 13.22
CA PHE A 92 -5.39 13.20 14.07
C PHE A 92 -6.44 12.10 14.05
N CYS A 93 -6.81 11.63 12.87
CA CYS A 93 -7.87 10.64 12.71
C CYS A 93 -7.81 9.96 11.34
N TRP A 94 -8.55 8.86 11.24
CA TRP A 94 -8.89 8.24 9.96
C TRP A 94 -10.15 8.88 9.39
N MET A 95 -10.09 9.25 8.12
CA MET A 95 -11.23 9.68 7.33
C MET A 95 -11.65 8.55 6.39
N HIS A 96 -12.91 8.14 6.48
CA HIS A 96 -13.49 7.16 5.57
C HIS A 96 -13.83 7.84 4.24
N VAL A 97 -13.38 7.22 3.15
CA VAL A 97 -13.73 7.64 1.80
C VAL A 97 -14.85 6.72 1.33
N GLY A 98 -16.03 7.31 1.07
CA GLY A 98 -17.20 6.57 0.61
C GLY A 98 -16.91 5.88 -0.73
N THR A 99 -17.00 4.55 -0.74
CA THR A 99 -16.87 3.73 -1.95
C THR A 99 -18.02 2.76 -2.07
N ASP A 100 -18.42 2.44 -3.29
CA ASP A 100 -19.54 1.53 -3.57
C ASP A 100 -19.13 0.04 -3.51
N GLN A 101 -17.83 -0.23 -3.37
CA GLN A 101 -17.26 -1.58 -3.33
C GLN A 101 -16.04 -1.65 -2.40
N PRO A 102 -15.72 -2.85 -1.87
CA PRO A 102 -14.52 -3.06 -1.06
C PRO A 102 -13.25 -3.14 -1.93
N PHE A 103 -12.14 -2.68 -1.37
CA PHE A 103 -10.82 -2.71 -1.99
C PHE A 103 -9.89 -3.70 -1.30
N THR A 104 -8.82 -4.10 -1.99
CA THR A 104 -7.83 -5.05 -1.47
C THR A 104 -6.44 -4.45 -1.34
N SER A 105 -6.16 -3.36 -2.06
CA SER A 105 -4.85 -2.71 -2.07
C SER A 105 -4.99 -1.23 -2.44
N VAL A 106 -4.04 -0.42 -1.99
CA VAL A 106 -3.91 1.01 -2.32
C VAL A 106 -2.46 1.36 -2.62
N SER A 107 -2.25 2.23 -3.61
CA SER A 107 -0.93 2.81 -3.87
C SER A 107 -1.10 4.30 -4.13
N ILE A 108 -0.25 5.11 -3.50
CA ILE A 108 -0.13 6.54 -3.79
C ILE A 108 1.21 6.81 -4.44
N GLY A 109 1.24 7.77 -5.36
CA GLY A 109 2.43 8.20 -6.06
C GLY A 109 2.42 9.71 -6.24
N ALA A 110 3.59 10.32 -6.24
CA ALA A 110 3.78 11.74 -6.53
C ALA A 110 4.59 11.88 -7.82
N CYS A 111 4.32 12.92 -8.59
CA CYS A 111 5.21 13.37 -9.65
C CYS A 111 6.10 14.46 -9.08
N TYR A 112 7.40 14.19 -8.98
CA TYR A 112 8.43 15.16 -8.60
C TYR A 112 9.09 15.73 -9.84
#